data_AF-U2K361-F1
#
_entry.id   AF-U2K361-F1
#
_cell.length_a   1.000
_cell.length_b   1.000
_cell.length_c   1.000
_cell.angle_alpha   90.00
_cell.angle_beta   90.00
_cell.angle_gamma   90.00
#
_symmetry.space_group_name_H-M   'P 1'
#
loop_
_entity.id
_entity.type
_entity.pdbx_description
1 polymer ?
#
loop_
_entity_poly.entity_id
_entity_poly.type
_entity_poly.pdbx_seq_one_letter_code
_entity_poly.pdbx_strand_id
1 'polypeptide(L)'
;MNRILKLAAFVLLPCLALSCCKKNNEEPKPEIKTGKFSQILPDENGQRAAVAPIAFSLPEGKEFKLQVEGVGDLTLVGAYATEVKGIYKAGKSGKVGIEGSLNIFDLTSDDITEVKVQKSSPALKRLVVLTEDYGNSNLKNISLDNAPNLTYLWLAGHQLATLDLTKLGKLVLLGLGSWGGKSNNPYFPGKERSSDYKKVLLPANNVIEYISTRSPLTNESIDLDNLPKLKVLMAQSPRFSKVSLAKSQDIRQVIIMRPYGGERFDIDLENKPQLEDISLQETGHLIFKVHNVPKLSAKKSTLIISGAETVDLAGIPAEAFAPILSSFSGAKVANLSVAGKDIESLNLTKFTSLKKLTLKATGINEDALVSIVNALPSTNGVLILEASRATAKVKAALQSKGWTTAEN
;
A
#
# COMPACT_ATOMS: atom_id res chain seq x y z
N MET A 1 45.69 -9.62 9.49
CA MET A 1 45.42 -8.81 8.30
C MET A 1 43.98 -8.29 8.37
N ASN A 2 43.84 -7.03 8.77
CA ASN A 2 42.57 -6.34 8.96
C ASN A 2 41.87 -6.13 7.61
N ARG A 3 40.62 -6.58 7.47
CA ARG A 3 39.70 -6.08 6.45
C ARG A 3 38.69 -5.18 7.13
N ILE A 4 38.89 -3.89 6.93
CA ILE A 4 38.06 -2.78 7.38
C ILE A 4 36.69 -2.90 6.68
N LEU A 5 35.65 -3.20 7.44
CA LEU A 5 34.26 -3.07 7.04
C LEU A 5 33.96 -1.57 6.96
N LYS A 6 33.90 -1.00 5.74
CA LYS A 6 33.43 0.37 5.56
C LYS A 6 31.91 0.38 5.75
N LEU A 7 31.49 0.68 6.97
CA LEU A 7 30.11 1.05 7.30
C LEU A 7 29.84 2.42 6.64
N ALA A 8 29.24 2.41 5.45
CA ALA A 8 28.73 3.64 4.85
C ALA A 8 27.48 4.05 5.64
N ALA A 9 27.64 5.01 6.54
CA ALA A 9 26.52 5.69 7.18
C ALA A 9 25.72 6.44 6.10
N PHE A 10 24.70 5.78 5.54
CA PHE A 10 23.67 6.45 4.78
C PHE A 10 22.86 7.30 5.77
N VAL A 11 23.07 8.61 5.71
CA VAL A 11 22.19 9.57 6.34
C VAL A 11 20.80 9.35 5.75
N LEU A 12 19.91 8.71 6.51
CA LEU A 12 18.47 8.72 6.22
C LEU A 12 18.06 10.19 6.17
N LEU A 13 17.72 10.70 4.99
CA LEU A 13 16.99 11.96 4.88
C LEU A 13 15.57 11.71 5.38
N PRO A 14 15.10 12.37 6.46
CA PRO A 14 13.71 12.32 6.86
C PRO A 14 12.90 13.24 5.95
N CYS A 15 12.38 12.71 4.85
CA CYS A 15 11.39 13.44 4.05
C CYS A 15 10.00 13.20 4.63
N LEU A 16 9.69 13.88 5.75
CA LEU A 16 8.36 14.42 6.12
C LEU A 16 8.59 15.44 7.26
N ALA A 17 8.47 16.73 6.93
CA ALA A 17 8.44 17.92 7.79
C ALA A 17 9.71 18.32 8.60
N LEU A 18 10.34 19.43 8.21
CA LEU A 18 11.07 20.32 9.11
C LEU A 18 10.11 20.84 10.20
N SER A 19 10.27 20.38 11.44
CA SER A 19 9.88 21.11 12.64
C SER A 19 10.56 20.48 13.86
N CYS A 20 11.76 20.97 14.19
CA CYS A 20 12.35 20.79 15.51
C CYS A 20 11.45 21.46 16.55
N CYS A 21 10.52 20.72 17.14
CA CYS A 21 9.89 21.00 18.43
C CYS A 21 9.37 19.66 18.98
N LYS A 22 9.89 19.24 20.14
CA LYS A 22 9.35 18.13 20.92
C LYS A 22 7.83 18.32 21.06
N LYS A 23 7.03 17.48 20.41
CA LYS A 23 5.57 17.41 20.61
C LYS A 23 5.23 15.98 20.98
N ASN A 24 4.50 15.86 22.09
CA ASN A 24 4.12 14.63 22.77
C ASN A 24 3.69 13.51 21.80
N ASN A 25 4.26 12.32 22.00
CA ASN A 25 3.96 11.06 21.29
C ASN A 25 2.58 10.48 21.64
N GLU A 26 1.61 11.30 22.07
CA GLU A 26 0.25 10.80 22.24
C GLU A 26 -0.38 10.64 20.86
N GLU A 27 -0.81 9.41 20.55
CA GLU A 27 -1.62 9.13 19.36
C GLU A 27 -2.77 10.15 19.30
N PRO A 28 -3.04 10.78 18.14
CA PRO A 28 -4.25 11.54 17.95
C PRO A 28 -5.42 10.60 18.21
N LYS A 29 -6.04 10.72 19.39
CA LYS A 29 -7.27 10.00 19.70
C LYS A 29 -8.29 10.50 18.69
N PRO A 30 -8.83 9.66 17.79
CA PRO A 30 -10.02 10.07 17.05
C PRO A 30 -11.04 10.49 18.12
N GLU A 31 -11.55 11.72 18.04
CA GLU A 31 -12.62 12.18 18.93
C GLU A 31 -13.86 11.32 18.65
N ILE A 32 -13.99 10.25 19.41
CA ILE A 32 -15.11 9.32 19.37
C ILE A 32 -15.70 9.33 20.79
N LYS A 33 -16.95 9.75 20.89
CA LYS A 33 -17.73 9.65 22.13
C LYS A 33 -17.84 8.17 22.45
N THR A 34 -17.04 7.69 23.40
CA THR A 34 -17.15 6.30 23.87
C THR A 34 -18.58 6.09 24.35
N GLY A 35 -19.34 5.22 23.68
CA GLY A 35 -20.57 4.68 24.24
C GLY A 35 -20.22 4.01 25.57
N LYS A 36 -20.94 4.37 26.63
CA LYS A 36 -20.81 3.67 27.91
C LYS A 36 -21.61 2.38 27.82
N PHE A 37 -21.09 1.29 28.38
CA PHE A 37 -21.93 0.12 28.68
C PHE A 37 -22.91 0.51 29.79
N SER A 38 -24.19 0.19 29.58
CA SER A 38 -25.23 0.36 30.59
C SER A 38 -25.06 -0.66 31.71
N GLN A 39 -24.52 -1.84 31.38
CA GLN A 39 -24.23 -2.91 32.33
C GLN A 39 -22.93 -3.64 31.97
N ILE A 40 -22.24 -4.12 32.99
CA ILE A 40 -21.09 -5.04 32.87
C ILE A 40 -21.39 -6.23 33.78
N LEU A 41 -21.52 -7.41 33.20
CA LEU A 41 -22.00 -8.60 33.89
C LEU A 41 -20.95 -9.72 33.85
N PRO A 42 -20.73 -10.43 34.98
CA PRO A 42 -19.87 -11.61 34.97
C PRO A 42 -20.50 -12.73 34.14
N ASP A 43 -19.67 -13.64 33.64
CA ASP A 43 -20.08 -14.85 32.93
C ASP A 43 -19.04 -15.95 33.15
N GLU A 44 -19.09 -16.58 34.32
CA GLU A 44 -18.05 -17.49 34.79
C GLU A 44 -17.83 -18.69 33.87
N ASN A 45 -18.89 -19.17 33.21
CA ASN A 45 -18.83 -20.30 32.28
C ASN A 45 -18.74 -19.88 30.80
N GLY A 46 -18.85 -18.58 30.50
CA GLY A 46 -18.71 -18.02 29.15
C GLY A 46 -19.86 -18.34 28.20
N GLN A 47 -20.97 -18.89 28.69
CA GLN A 47 -22.09 -19.32 27.85
C GLN A 47 -22.87 -18.12 27.31
N ARG A 48 -23.04 -17.07 28.12
CA ARG A 48 -23.77 -15.87 27.71
C ARG A 48 -22.94 -15.05 26.72
N ALA A 49 -21.65 -14.87 27.00
CA ALA A 49 -20.70 -14.22 26.10
C ALA A 49 -20.64 -14.95 24.74
N ALA A 50 -20.63 -16.29 24.74
CA ALA A 50 -20.61 -17.09 23.52
C ALA A 50 -21.85 -16.95 22.63
N VAL A 51 -22.97 -16.41 23.12
CA VAL A 51 -24.18 -16.18 22.30
C VAL A 51 -24.45 -14.68 22.06
N ALA A 52 -23.58 -13.80 22.54
CA ALA A 52 -23.69 -12.37 22.30
C ALA A 52 -23.50 -12.03 20.80
N PRO A 53 -24.16 -10.98 20.28
CA PRO A 53 -24.01 -10.53 18.89
C PRO A 53 -22.56 -10.42 18.41
N ILE A 54 -21.69 -9.84 19.23
CA ILE A 54 -20.25 -9.81 19.00
C ILE A 54 -19.56 -10.46 20.20
N ALA A 55 -18.61 -11.35 19.95
CA ALA A 55 -17.80 -11.96 21.01
C ALA A 55 -16.32 -12.01 20.61
N PHE A 56 -15.47 -12.03 21.62
CA PHE A 56 -14.03 -12.23 21.46
C PHE A 56 -13.48 -13.00 22.66
N SER A 57 -12.29 -13.58 22.49
CA SER A 57 -11.66 -14.40 23.52
C SER A 57 -10.23 -13.98 23.79
N LEU A 58 -9.84 -14.02 25.05
CA LEU A 58 -8.49 -13.77 25.55
C LEU A 58 -8.31 -14.45 26.92
N PRO A 59 -7.08 -14.74 27.38
CA PRO A 59 -6.86 -15.43 28.66
C PRO A 59 -7.48 -14.69 29.84
N GLU A 60 -7.88 -15.44 30.87
CA GLU A 60 -8.44 -14.91 32.12
C GLU A 60 -7.55 -13.80 32.71
N GLY A 61 -8.20 -12.74 33.21
CA GLY A 61 -7.54 -11.64 33.91
C GLY A 61 -6.75 -10.69 33.01
N LYS A 62 -6.57 -10.99 31.72
CA LYS A 62 -5.88 -10.10 30.79
C LYS A 62 -6.69 -8.84 30.52
N GLU A 63 -5.97 -7.72 30.48
CA GLU A 63 -6.53 -6.42 30.16
C GLU A 63 -6.71 -6.25 28.66
N PHE A 64 -7.75 -5.52 28.29
CA PHE A 64 -7.98 -5.10 26.92
C PHE A 64 -8.63 -3.73 26.89
N LYS A 65 -8.27 -2.95 25.88
CA LYS A 65 -8.92 -1.67 25.61
C LYS A 65 -10.07 -1.90 24.64
N LEU A 66 -11.25 -1.40 25.02
CA LEU A 66 -12.46 -1.52 24.22
C LEU A 66 -13.15 -0.16 24.13
N GLN A 67 -13.43 0.26 22.91
CA GLN A 67 -14.28 1.42 22.61
C GLN A 67 -15.42 0.96 21.71
N VAL A 68 -16.63 1.35 22.08
CA VAL A 68 -17.84 0.97 21.36
C VAL A 68 -18.73 2.18 21.15
N GLU A 69 -19.54 2.12 20.10
CA GLU A 69 -20.70 2.98 19.91
C GLU A 69 -21.84 2.09 19.45
N GLY A 70 -23.05 2.31 19.94
CA GLY A 70 -24.21 1.50 19.57
C GLY A 70 -25.51 2.27 19.68
N VAL A 71 -26.59 1.58 19.34
CA VAL A 71 -27.97 2.06 19.43
C VAL A 71 -28.62 1.46 20.67
N GLY A 72 -29.07 2.31 21.58
CA GLY A 72 -29.68 1.89 22.85
C GLY A 72 -28.67 1.40 23.88
N ASP A 73 -29.15 0.60 24.83
CA ASP A 73 -28.33 0.05 25.90
C ASP A 73 -27.39 -1.06 25.39
N LEU A 74 -26.13 -0.97 25.82
CA LEU A 74 -25.11 -1.98 25.54
C LEU A 74 -24.71 -2.67 26.84
N THR A 75 -24.57 -4.00 26.78
CA THR A 75 -24.11 -4.80 27.92
C THR A 75 -22.82 -5.53 27.56
N LEU A 76 -21.79 -5.37 28.41
CA LEU A 76 -20.58 -6.16 28.33
C LEU A 76 -20.71 -7.38 29.23
N VAL A 77 -20.44 -8.56 28.71
CA VAL A 77 -20.61 -9.84 29.41
C VAL A 77 -19.28 -10.57 29.47
N GLY A 78 -18.96 -11.20 30.60
CA GLY A 78 -17.75 -12.00 30.78
C GLY A 78 -16.48 -11.18 30.99
N ALA A 79 -16.62 -9.92 31.41
CA ALA A 79 -15.51 -9.04 31.72
C ALA A 79 -15.79 -8.20 32.98
N TYR A 80 -14.75 -7.57 33.51
CA TYR A 80 -14.81 -6.67 34.66
C TYR A 80 -14.24 -5.30 34.27
N ALA A 81 -14.83 -4.23 34.80
CA ALA A 81 -14.26 -2.89 34.67
C ALA A 81 -12.94 -2.79 35.44
N THR A 82 -11.99 -2.03 34.93
CA THR A 82 -10.84 -1.57 35.70
C THR A 82 -11.05 -0.13 36.17
N GLU A 83 -10.11 0.39 36.94
CA GLU A 83 -10.10 1.81 37.33
C GLU A 83 -9.88 2.74 36.12
N VAL A 84 -9.32 2.22 35.03
CA VAL A 84 -9.03 3.00 33.82
C VAL A 84 -10.20 2.90 32.85
N LYS A 85 -10.82 4.04 32.55
CA LYS A 85 -11.96 4.11 31.62
C LYS A 85 -11.61 3.50 30.25
N GLY A 86 -12.45 2.56 29.81
CA GLY A 86 -12.31 1.89 28.51
C GLY A 86 -11.30 0.75 28.51
N ILE A 87 -10.75 0.40 29.68
CA ILE A 87 -9.96 -0.81 29.91
C ILE A 87 -10.79 -1.77 30.76
N TYR A 88 -10.76 -3.03 30.39
CA TYR A 88 -11.51 -4.10 31.03
C TYR A 88 -10.61 -5.32 31.21
N LYS A 89 -10.97 -6.20 32.14
CA LYS A 89 -10.31 -7.50 32.35
C LYS A 89 -11.22 -8.63 31.93
N ALA A 90 -10.68 -9.62 31.23
CA ALA A 90 -11.40 -10.84 30.90
C ALA A 90 -11.75 -11.63 32.17
N GLY A 91 -12.97 -12.16 32.23
CA GLY A 91 -13.41 -13.02 33.32
C GLY A 91 -12.87 -14.45 33.21
N LYS A 92 -13.30 -15.30 34.15
CA LYS A 92 -12.82 -16.67 34.35
C LYS A 92 -12.90 -17.56 33.11
N SER A 93 -13.93 -17.37 32.28
CA SER A 93 -14.11 -18.14 31.06
C SER A 93 -13.17 -17.72 29.92
N GLY A 94 -12.54 -16.55 30.01
CA GLY A 94 -11.78 -15.92 28.92
C GLY A 94 -12.63 -15.49 27.72
N LYS A 95 -13.96 -15.58 27.80
CA LYS A 95 -14.88 -15.17 26.74
C LYS A 95 -15.57 -13.87 27.12
N VAL A 96 -15.56 -12.92 26.20
CA VAL A 96 -16.21 -11.63 26.37
C VAL A 96 -17.22 -11.44 25.26
N GLY A 97 -18.44 -11.04 25.62
CA GLY A 97 -19.54 -10.79 24.70
C GLY A 97 -20.06 -9.36 24.84
N ILE A 98 -20.55 -8.80 23.74
CA ILE A 98 -21.25 -7.53 23.74
C ILE A 98 -22.67 -7.74 23.24
N GLU A 99 -23.63 -7.45 24.11
CA GLU A 99 -25.05 -7.45 23.81
C GLU A 99 -25.51 -6.05 23.42
N GLY A 100 -26.49 -6.00 22.50
CA GLY A 100 -27.00 -4.78 21.91
C GLY A 100 -26.57 -4.60 20.45
N SER A 101 -27.00 -3.48 19.84
CA SER A 101 -26.73 -3.17 18.44
C SER A 101 -25.56 -2.19 18.33
N LEU A 102 -24.41 -2.64 17.81
CA LEU A 102 -23.21 -1.83 17.68
C LEU A 102 -23.09 -1.14 16.30
N ASN A 103 -22.64 0.11 16.32
CA ASN A 103 -22.21 0.89 15.16
C ASN A 103 -20.68 0.86 14.98
N ILE A 104 -19.94 0.94 16.09
CA ILE A 104 -18.48 0.95 16.16
C ILE A 104 -18.01 -0.09 17.17
N PHE A 105 -16.99 -0.85 16.80
CA PHE A 105 -16.26 -1.78 17.67
C PHE A 105 -14.75 -1.60 17.47
N ASP A 106 -14.06 -1.09 18.48
CA ASP A 106 -12.61 -0.88 18.47
C ASP A 106 -11.98 -1.62 19.66
N LEU A 107 -11.25 -2.70 19.35
CA LEU A 107 -10.59 -3.57 20.32
C LEU A 107 -9.07 -3.48 20.18
N THR A 108 -8.36 -3.36 21.30
CA THR A 108 -6.90 -3.39 21.32
C THR A 108 -6.39 -4.26 22.47
N SER A 109 -5.61 -5.28 22.14
CA SER A 109 -4.88 -6.16 23.07
C SER A 109 -4.02 -7.16 22.29
N ASP A 110 -2.85 -7.52 22.84
CA ASP A 110 -1.98 -8.56 22.26
C ASP A 110 -2.46 -10.00 22.55
N ASP A 111 -3.33 -10.12 23.56
CA ASP A 111 -3.80 -11.39 24.09
C ASP A 111 -5.08 -11.91 23.40
N ILE A 112 -5.65 -11.16 22.45
CA ILE A 112 -6.84 -11.61 21.70
C ILE A 112 -6.51 -12.85 20.87
N THR A 113 -7.33 -13.89 21.03
CA THR A 113 -7.20 -15.17 20.32
C THR A 113 -8.28 -15.37 19.27
N GLU A 114 -9.46 -14.78 19.46
CA GLU A 114 -10.60 -14.89 18.56
C GLU A 114 -11.49 -13.64 18.59
N VAL A 115 -12.05 -13.26 17.44
CA VAL A 115 -13.10 -12.23 17.32
C VAL A 115 -14.20 -12.74 16.37
N LYS A 116 -15.47 -12.64 16.78
CA LYS A 116 -16.61 -13.11 15.97
C LYS A 116 -17.77 -12.13 16.02
N VAL A 117 -18.29 -11.80 14.84
CA VAL A 117 -19.64 -11.24 14.68
C VAL A 117 -20.60 -12.44 14.54
N GLN A 118 -21.18 -12.87 15.64
CA GLN A 118 -21.90 -14.14 15.76
C GLN A 118 -23.36 -14.05 15.27
N LYS A 119 -23.97 -12.86 15.39
CA LYS A 119 -25.34 -12.60 14.95
C LYS A 119 -25.36 -11.44 13.97
N SER A 120 -26.41 -11.39 13.14
CA SER A 120 -26.61 -10.30 12.18
C SER A 120 -26.49 -8.93 12.87
N SER A 121 -25.50 -8.17 12.43
CA SER A 121 -25.12 -6.86 12.99
C SER A 121 -25.12 -5.81 11.88
N PRO A 122 -26.29 -5.49 11.28
CA PRO A 122 -26.37 -4.56 10.15
C PRO A 122 -26.07 -3.10 10.53
N ALA A 123 -26.10 -2.76 11.81
CA ALA A 123 -25.73 -1.45 12.31
C ALA A 123 -24.20 -1.24 12.30
N LEU A 124 -23.40 -2.32 12.34
CA LEU A 124 -21.95 -2.24 12.47
C LEU A 124 -21.33 -1.69 11.17
N LYS A 125 -20.72 -0.50 11.26
CA LYS A 125 -20.08 0.18 10.14
C LYS A 125 -18.56 0.18 10.23
N ARG A 126 -18.04 0.12 11.45
CA ARG A 126 -16.60 0.17 11.74
C ARG A 126 -16.21 -0.94 12.70
N LEU A 127 -15.16 -1.68 12.32
CA LEU A 127 -14.55 -2.69 13.16
C LEU A 127 -13.03 -2.52 13.13
N VAL A 128 -12.44 -2.45 14.31
CA VAL A 128 -11.00 -2.29 14.53
C VAL A 128 -10.54 -3.34 15.52
N VAL A 129 -9.49 -4.07 15.15
CA VAL A 129 -8.77 -4.98 16.04
C VAL A 129 -7.29 -4.70 15.87
N LEU A 130 -6.63 -4.32 16.97
CA LEU A 130 -5.23 -3.92 16.97
C LEU A 130 -4.48 -4.67 18.08
N THR A 131 -3.20 -4.93 17.84
CA THR A 131 -2.26 -5.21 18.92
C THR A 131 -2.01 -3.98 19.77
N GLU A 132 -1.61 -4.20 21.02
CA GLU A 132 -0.88 -3.18 21.74
C GLU A 132 0.47 -3.03 21.09
N ASP A 133 1.32 -4.04 20.98
CA ASP A 133 2.67 -3.87 20.44
C ASP A 133 2.75 -3.83 18.90
N TYR A 134 3.98 -3.84 18.35
CA TYR A 134 4.26 -3.75 16.93
C TYR A 134 3.64 -4.88 16.10
N GLY A 135 3.39 -6.07 16.66
CA GLY A 135 2.70 -7.15 15.95
C GLY A 135 2.99 -8.52 16.58
N ASN A 136 2.63 -9.58 15.86
CA ASN A 136 2.77 -10.98 16.28
C ASN A 136 1.79 -11.40 17.40
N SER A 137 0.53 -10.96 17.28
CA SER A 137 -0.55 -11.28 18.22
C SER A 137 -0.94 -12.76 18.26
N ASN A 138 -1.67 -13.15 19.30
CA ASN A 138 -2.26 -14.47 19.45
C ASN A 138 -3.53 -14.75 18.60
N LEU A 139 -4.02 -13.78 17.81
CA LEU A 139 -5.27 -13.92 17.06
C LEU A 139 -5.19 -15.10 16.08
N LYS A 140 -6.03 -16.11 16.28
CA LYS A 140 -6.10 -17.31 15.44
C LYS A 140 -7.30 -17.32 14.50
N ASN A 141 -8.37 -16.63 14.88
CA ASN A 141 -9.62 -16.66 14.13
C ASN A 141 -10.32 -15.30 14.18
N ILE A 142 -10.86 -14.90 13.03
CA ILE A 142 -11.76 -13.77 12.92
C ILE A 142 -12.89 -14.12 11.96
N SER A 143 -14.14 -13.91 12.38
CA SER A 143 -15.33 -14.15 11.55
C SER A 143 -16.22 -12.91 11.53
N LEU A 144 -16.43 -12.37 10.34
CA LEU A 144 -17.11 -11.08 10.11
C LEU A 144 -18.37 -11.21 9.24
N ASP A 145 -18.77 -12.42 8.87
CA ASP A 145 -19.82 -12.72 7.89
C ASP A 145 -21.16 -12.08 8.21
N ASN A 146 -21.44 -11.89 9.50
CA ASN A 146 -22.68 -11.29 9.99
C ASN A 146 -22.61 -9.75 10.13
N ALA A 147 -21.61 -9.09 9.55
CA ALA A 147 -21.50 -7.63 9.46
C ALA A 147 -21.72 -7.14 8.01
N PRO A 148 -22.92 -7.32 7.41
CA PRO A 148 -23.16 -7.09 5.99
C PRO A 148 -23.00 -5.63 5.54
N ASN A 149 -22.92 -4.73 6.51
CA ASN A 149 -22.93 -3.28 6.32
C ASN A 149 -21.61 -2.62 6.72
N LEU A 150 -20.58 -3.42 7.04
CA LEU A 150 -19.26 -2.93 7.41
C LEU A 150 -18.62 -2.17 6.24
N THR A 151 -18.23 -0.92 6.49
CA THR A 151 -17.60 -0.04 5.51
C THR A 151 -16.14 0.24 5.82
N TYR A 152 -15.73 0.05 7.08
CA TYR A 152 -14.38 0.28 7.57
C TYR A 152 -13.90 -0.94 8.36
N LEU A 153 -12.77 -1.52 7.95
CA LEU A 153 -12.09 -2.59 8.65
C LEU A 153 -10.61 -2.24 8.84
N TRP A 154 -10.14 -2.32 10.08
CA TRP A 154 -8.72 -2.18 10.39
C TRP A 154 -8.25 -3.32 11.29
N LEU A 155 -7.39 -4.16 10.75
CA LEU A 155 -6.77 -5.29 11.44
C LEU A 155 -5.26 -5.07 11.39
N ALA A 156 -4.61 -4.80 12.53
CA ALA A 156 -3.18 -4.47 12.52
C ALA A 156 -2.42 -5.14 13.68
N GLY A 157 -1.27 -5.72 13.34
CA GLY A 157 -0.44 -6.46 14.30
C GLY A 157 -0.73 -7.96 14.36
N HIS A 158 -1.58 -8.47 13.47
CA HIS A 158 -2.08 -9.84 13.52
C HIS A 158 -1.46 -10.72 12.44
N GLN A 159 -1.42 -12.02 12.72
CA GLN A 159 -1.00 -13.06 11.79
C GLN A 159 -2.15 -14.05 11.60
N LEU A 160 -2.56 -14.28 10.36
CA LEU A 160 -3.58 -15.27 10.03
C LEU A 160 -3.18 -16.03 8.76
N ALA A 161 -3.45 -17.34 8.75
CA ALA A 161 -3.29 -18.15 7.55
C ALA A 161 -4.29 -17.71 6.46
N THR A 162 -5.54 -17.46 6.86
CA THR A 162 -6.59 -16.97 5.96
C THR A 162 -7.42 -15.91 6.67
N LEU A 163 -7.65 -14.80 5.97
CA LEU A 163 -8.62 -13.77 6.31
C LEU A 163 -9.71 -13.75 5.25
N ASP A 164 -10.90 -14.25 5.59
CA ASP A 164 -12.04 -14.28 4.68
C ASP A 164 -12.90 -13.03 4.87
N LEU A 165 -12.95 -12.20 3.83
CA LEU A 165 -13.77 -10.98 3.77
C LEU A 165 -14.84 -11.07 2.69
N THR A 166 -15.07 -12.26 2.09
CA THR A 166 -15.90 -12.43 0.89
C THR A 166 -17.35 -11.97 1.06
N LYS A 167 -17.86 -11.94 2.30
CA LYS A 167 -19.21 -11.47 2.65
C LYS A 167 -19.31 -9.96 2.87
N LEU A 168 -18.18 -9.24 2.93
CA LEU A 168 -18.13 -7.81 3.22
C LEU A 168 -18.28 -6.94 1.97
N GLY A 169 -19.37 -7.13 1.22
CA GLY A 169 -19.61 -6.46 -0.07
C GLY A 169 -19.78 -4.94 -0.02
N LYS A 170 -19.78 -4.32 1.18
CA LYS A 170 -19.85 -2.86 1.38
C LYS A 170 -18.56 -2.26 1.95
N LEU A 171 -17.49 -3.06 2.05
CA LEU A 171 -16.22 -2.61 2.60
C LEU A 171 -15.56 -1.58 1.67
N VAL A 172 -15.31 -0.38 2.18
CA VAL A 172 -14.71 0.75 1.43
C VAL A 172 -13.25 0.95 1.83
N LEU A 173 -12.96 0.87 3.13
CA LEU A 173 -11.65 1.12 3.71
C LEU A 173 -11.11 -0.16 4.37
N LEU A 174 -9.95 -0.63 3.90
CA LEU A 174 -9.30 -1.83 4.41
C LEU A 174 -7.86 -1.54 4.86
N GLY A 175 -7.62 -1.69 6.16
CA GLY A 175 -6.32 -1.58 6.80
C GLY A 175 -5.82 -2.96 7.28
N LEU A 176 -4.66 -3.40 6.79
CA LEU A 176 -4.00 -4.66 7.11
C LEU A 176 -2.60 -4.39 7.66
N GLY A 177 -2.52 -3.87 8.88
CA GLY A 177 -1.32 -3.27 9.45
C GLY A 177 -1.46 -1.76 9.65
N SER A 178 -0.39 -1.10 10.08
CA SER A 178 -0.38 0.35 10.33
C SER A 178 1.00 0.97 10.08
N TRP A 179 1.01 2.23 9.65
CA TRP A 179 2.17 2.97 9.15
C TRP A 179 2.75 4.00 10.14
N GLY A 180 2.19 4.09 11.34
CA GLY A 180 2.67 5.02 12.35
C GLY A 180 2.18 6.46 12.14
N GLY A 181 1.09 6.82 12.80
CA GLY A 181 0.63 8.20 12.93
C GLY A 181 -0.25 8.70 11.77
N LYS A 182 -1.04 9.73 12.10
CA LYS A 182 -2.03 10.34 11.21
C LYS A 182 -1.44 11.02 9.98
N SER A 183 -0.20 11.52 10.07
CA SER A 183 0.50 12.14 8.94
C SER A 183 0.82 11.14 7.84
N ASN A 184 1.10 9.89 8.20
CA ASN A 184 1.44 8.84 7.26
C ASN A 184 0.18 8.20 6.68
N ASN A 185 -0.84 7.99 7.53
CA ASN A 185 -2.13 7.46 7.09
C ASN A 185 -3.29 8.11 7.86
N PRO A 186 -4.06 9.02 7.26
CA PRO A 186 -5.18 9.67 7.94
C PRO A 186 -6.38 8.73 8.17
N TYR A 187 -6.53 7.67 7.36
CA TYR A 187 -7.61 6.71 7.49
C TYR A 187 -7.32 5.64 8.55
N PHE A 188 -6.04 5.31 8.77
CA PHE A 188 -5.59 4.34 9.78
C PHE A 188 -4.52 4.96 10.71
N PRO A 189 -4.89 5.95 11.56
CA PRO A 189 -3.96 6.90 12.19
C PRO A 189 -3.31 6.41 13.50
N GLY A 190 -2.86 5.16 13.58
CA GLY A 190 -2.30 4.56 14.79
C GLY A 190 -0.79 4.34 14.71
N LYS A 191 -0.15 3.94 15.81
CA LYS A 191 1.25 3.54 15.79
C LYS A 191 1.51 2.41 14.79
N GLU A 192 2.77 2.28 14.38
CA GLU A 192 3.20 1.29 13.40
C GLU A 192 2.93 -0.13 13.90
N ARG A 193 2.32 -0.96 13.05
CA ARG A 193 1.99 -2.36 13.35
C ARG A 193 2.18 -3.24 12.13
N SER A 194 3.06 -4.23 12.26
CA SER A 194 3.29 -5.27 11.27
C SER A 194 2.28 -6.39 11.39
N SER A 195 1.64 -6.73 10.29
CA SER A 195 0.81 -7.92 10.17
C SER A 195 1.49 -8.99 9.32
N ASP A 196 0.97 -10.21 9.38
CA ASP A 196 1.42 -11.33 8.54
C ASP A 196 0.22 -12.19 8.08
N TYR A 197 -0.50 -11.70 7.08
CA TYR A 197 -1.61 -12.41 6.45
C TYR A 197 -1.10 -13.27 5.29
N LYS A 198 -1.33 -14.58 5.34
CA LYS A 198 -0.90 -15.50 4.27
C LYS A 198 -1.88 -15.56 3.09
N LYS A 199 -3.17 -15.34 3.34
CA LYS A 199 -4.20 -15.23 2.33
C LYS A 199 -5.30 -14.27 2.79
N VAL A 200 -5.74 -13.40 1.90
CA VAL A 200 -6.88 -12.49 2.07
C VAL A 200 -7.86 -12.74 0.94
N LEU A 201 -9.08 -13.15 1.27
CA LEU A 201 -10.15 -13.37 0.30
C LEU A 201 -11.06 -12.16 0.30
N LEU A 202 -11.12 -11.45 -0.83
CA LEU A 202 -11.93 -10.25 -0.99
C LEU A 202 -13.30 -10.58 -1.58
N PRO A 203 -14.34 -9.74 -1.35
CA PRO A 203 -15.63 -9.85 -2.03
C PRO A 203 -15.49 -9.97 -3.56
N ALA A 204 -16.45 -10.63 -4.23
CA ALA A 204 -16.45 -10.65 -5.70
C ALA A 204 -16.82 -9.27 -6.28
N ASN A 205 -17.79 -8.60 -5.65
CA ASN A 205 -18.26 -7.25 -6.02
C ASN A 205 -17.59 -6.21 -5.13
N ASN A 206 -16.26 -6.08 -5.24
CA ASN A 206 -15.50 -5.15 -4.39
C ASN A 206 -15.86 -3.69 -4.65
N VAL A 207 -16.22 -2.99 -3.57
CA VAL A 207 -16.37 -1.53 -3.53
C VAL A 207 -15.23 -0.84 -2.76
N ILE A 208 -14.15 -1.59 -2.47
CA ILE A 208 -12.99 -1.09 -1.76
C ILE A 208 -12.35 0.03 -2.57
N GLU A 209 -12.20 1.19 -1.92
CA GLU A 209 -11.57 2.37 -2.50
C GLU A 209 -10.16 2.61 -1.96
N TYR A 210 -9.86 2.09 -0.78
CA TYR A 210 -8.60 2.35 -0.10
C TYR A 210 -8.07 1.09 0.58
N ILE A 211 -6.87 0.68 0.21
CA ILE A 211 -6.13 -0.38 0.88
C ILE A 211 -4.84 0.20 1.44
N SER A 212 -4.62 -0.02 2.74
CA SER A 212 -3.32 0.18 3.37
C SER A 212 -2.87 -1.11 4.03
N THR A 213 -1.68 -1.58 3.69
CA THR A 213 -1.13 -2.82 4.21
C THR A 213 0.30 -2.65 4.68
N ARG A 214 0.63 -3.35 5.76
CA ARG A 214 1.97 -3.60 6.27
C ARG A 214 2.08 -5.10 6.59
N SER A 215 1.99 -5.89 5.53
CA SER A 215 2.01 -7.35 5.56
C SER A 215 2.77 -7.83 4.32
N PRO A 216 3.55 -8.93 4.41
CA PRO A 216 4.32 -9.49 3.29
C PRO A 216 3.41 -10.24 2.29
N LEU A 217 2.39 -9.54 1.80
CA LEU A 217 1.43 -10.05 0.82
C LEU A 217 2.12 -10.29 -0.53
N THR A 218 1.75 -11.38 -1.18
CA THR A 218 2.12 -11.74 -2.56
C THR A 218 0.93 -11.53 -3.49
N ASN A 219 1.16 -11.66 -4.80
CA ASN A 219 0.08 -11.68 -5.78
C ASN A 219 -0.86 -12.89 -5.63
N GLU A 220 -0.40 -14.01 -5.04
CA GLU A 220 -1.31 -15.11 -4.70
C GLU A 220 -2.06 -14.87 -3.39
N SER A 221 -1.51 -14.08 -2.46
CA SER A 221 -2.14 -13.88 -1.16
C SER A 221 -3.30 -12.89 -1.21
N ILE A 222 -3.34 -11.97 -2.17
CA ILE A 222 -4.42 -10.98 -2.34
C ILE A 222 -4.60 -10.61 -3.82
N ASP A 223 -5.83 -10.64 -4.32
CA ASP A 223 -6.16 -10.24 -5.68
C ASP A 223 -6.36 -8.72 -5.77
N LEU A 224 -5.31 -8.00 -6.18
CA LEU A 224 -5.34 -6.55 -6.37
C LEU A 224 -5.88 -6.13 -7.75
N ASP A 225 -5.94 -7.06 -8.70
CA ASP A 225 -6.38 -6.76 -10.07
C ASP A 225 -7.91 -6.74 -10.17
N ASN A 226 -8.63 -7.35 -9.23
CA ASN A 226 -10.08 -7.37 -9.16
C ASN A 226 -10.69 -6.32 -8.21
N LEU A 227 -10.20 -5.08 -8.26
CA LEU A 227 -10.64 -3.96 -7.41
C LEU A 227 -11.13 -2.74 -8.22
N PRO A 228 -12.33 -2.80 -8.83
CA PRO A 228 -12.77 -1.80 -9.80
C PRO A 228 -12.99 -0.38 -9.25
N LYS A 229 -13.04 -0.21 -7.93
CA LYS A 229 -13.23 1.08 -7.25
C LYS A 229 -12.00 1.59 -6.51
N LEU A 230 -10.88 0.88 -6.60
CA LEU A 230 -9.67 1.23 -5.86
C LEU A 230 -9.12 2.59 -6.32
N LYS A 231 -8.96 3.51 -5.36
CA LYS A 231 -8.39 4.85 -5.54
C LYS A 231 -7.01 4.96 -4.93
N VAL A 232 -6.72 4.21 -3.87
CA VAL A 232 -5.42 4.24 -3.19
C VAL A 232 -4.97 2.84 -2.81
N LEU A 233 -3.73 2.51 -3.19
CA LEU A 233 -2.99 1.38 -2.66
C LEU A 233 -1.76 1.88 -1.92
N MET A 234 -1.65 1.56 -0.64
CA MET A 234 -0.44 1.75 0.15
C MET A 234 0.05 0.40 0.67
N ALA A 235 1.28 0.01 0.33
CA ALA A 235 1.89 -1.24 0.79
C ALA A 235 3.30 -1.03 1.34
N GLN A 236 3.52 -1.38 2.61
CA GLN A 236 4.84 -1.42 3.23
C GLN A 236 5.28 -2.87 3.41
N SER A 237 6.48 -3.17 2.95
CA SER A 237 7.06 -4.52 2.97
C SER A 237 6.22 -5.61 2.29
N PRO A 238 5.61 -5.36 1.11
CA PRO A 238 5.00 -6.43 0.34
C PRO A 238 6.06 -7.37 -0.26
N ARG A 239 5.59 -8.49 -0.81
CA ARG A 239 6.31 -9.47 -1.64
C ARG A 239 5.60 -9.67 -2.97
N PHE A 240 5.12 -8.58 -3.56
CA PHE A 240 4.49 -8.64 -4.88
C PHE A 240 5.54 -8.97 -5.93
N SER A 241 5.20 -9.82 -6.89
CA SER A 241 5.96 -10.01 -8.12
C SER A 241 5.56 -8.97 -9.18
N LYS A 242 4.31 -8.46 -9.12
CA LYS A 242 3.77 -7.46 -10.05
C LYS A 242 2.71 -6.57 -9.40
N VAL A 243 2.64 -5.30 -9.81
CA VAL A 243 1.53 -4.40 -9.51
C VAL A 243 0.97 -3.82 -10.81
N SER A 244 -0.22 -4.28 -11.21
CA SER A 244 -0.88 -3.87 -12.47
C SER A 244 -2.20 -3.12 -12.27
N LEU A 245 -2.96 -3.53 -11.25
CA LEU A 245 -4.24 -2.95 -10.87
C LEU A 245 -5.21 -2.93 -12.05
N ALA A 246 -5.34 -4.08 -12.72
CA ALA A 246 -5.96 -4.19 -14.05
C ALA A 246 -7.36 -3.55 -14.13
N LYS A 247 -8.25 -3.83 -13.16
CA LYS A 247 -9.60 -3.26 -13.13
C LYS A 247 -9.70 -1.89 -12.44
N SER A 248 -8.65 -1.41 -11.79
CA SER A 248 -8.64 -0.20 -10.96
C SER A 248 -8.44 1.07 -11.79
N GLN A 249 -9.41 1.41 -12.64
CA GLN A 249 -9.32 2.58 -13.54
C GLN A 249 -9.34 3.94 -12.80
N ASP A 250 -9.94 3.97 -11.61
CA ASP A 250 -10.04 5.16 -10.76
C ASP A 250 -8.85 5.32 -9.79
N ILE A 251 -7.80 4.50 -9.93
CA ILE A 251 -6.61 4.58 -9.07
C ILE A 251 -5.96 5.96 -9.18
N ARG A 252 -5.66 6.55 -8.02
CA ARG A 252 -5.07 7.89 -7.89
C ARG A 252 -3.68 7.86 -7.29
N GLN A 253 -3.44 6.92 -6.37
CA GLN A 253 -2.18 6.83 -5.63
C GLN A 253 -1.74 5.37 -5.51
N VAL A 254 -0.48 5.13 -5.86
CA VAL A 254 0.21 3.85 -5.63
C VAL A 254 1.47 4.13 -4.82
N ILE A 255 1.46 3.67 -3.57
CA ILE A 255 2.55 3.86 -2.62
C ILE A 255 3.08 2.50 -2.22
N ILE A 256 4.35 2.23 -2.54
CA ILE A 256 5.03 0.98 -2.20
C ILE A 256 6.36 1.29 -1.53
N MET A 257 6.56 0.77 -0.33
CA MET A 257 7.73 1.09 0.47
C MET A 257 8.40 -0.16 1.00
N ARG A 258 9.72 -0.24 0.85
CA ARG A 258 10.59 -1.28 1.42
C ARG A 258 10.09 -2.71 1.18
N PRO A 259 9.90 -3.16 -0.08
CA PRO A 259 9.57 -4.55 -0.37
C PRO A 259 10.46 -5.51 0.41
N TYR A 260 9.88 -6.60 0.91
CA TYR A 260 10.61 -7.52 1.77
C TYR A 260 11.82 -8.10 1.03
N GLY A 261 12.97 -8.18 1.71
CA GLY A 261 14.18 -8.81 1.17
C GLY A 261 14.82 -8.08 -0.01
N GLY A 262 14.37 -6.87 -0.37
CA GLY A 262 14.87 -6.17 -1.55
C GLY A 262 14.50 -6.86 -2.87
N GLU A 263 13.43 -7.66 -2.86
CA GLU A 263 12.94 -8.37 -4.04
C GLU A 263 12.57 -7.39 -5.15
N ARG A 264 12.88 -7.78 -6.39
CA ARG A 264 12.49 -7.01 -7.58
C ARG A 264 11.08 -7.41 -8.01
N PHE A 265 10.32 -6.44 -8.49
CA PHE A 265 8.95 -6.65 -8.94
C PHE A 265 8.58 -5.72 -10.08
N ASP A 266 7.57 -6.10 -10.84
CA ASP A 266 7.11 -5.32 -11.97
C ASP A 266 6.07 -4.27 -11.58
N ILE A 267 6.22 -3.07 -12.14
CA ILE A 267 5.18 -2.05 -12.17
C ILE A 267 4.61 -2.04 -13.58
N ASP A 268 3.30 -2.20 -13.71
CA ASP A 268 2.59 -2.20 -14.99
C ASP A 268 1.30 -1.37 -14.88
N LEU A 269 1.47 -0.06 -14.77
CA LEU A 269 0.40 0.92 -14.61
C LEU A 269 0.09 1.56 -15.96
N GLU A 270 -0.55 0.77 -16.81
CA GLU A 270 -1.05 1.22 -18.11
C GLU A 270 -2.48 1.74 -18.03
N ASN A 271 -2.76 2.82 -18.77
CA ASN A 271 -4.07 3.43 -18.94
C ASN A 271 -4.74 3.75 -17.59
N LYS A 272 -4.05 4.52 -16.73
CA LYS A 272 -4.57 4.95 -15.43
C LYS A 272 -4.85 6.46 -15.45
N PRO A 273 -5.98 6.92 -16.00
CA PRO A 273 -6.21 8.35 -16.29
C PRO A 273 -6.34 9.24 -15.06
N GLN A 274 -6.56 8.65 -13.88
CA GLN A 274 -6.69 9.38 -12.60
C GLN A 274 -5.44 9.28 -11.72
N LEU A 275 -4.43 8.51 -12.12
CA LEU A 275 -3.22 8.29 -11.32
C LEU A 275 -2.36 9.55 -11.31
N GLU A 276 -2.15 10.10 -10.12
CA GLU A 276 -1.47 11.37 -9.89
C GLU A 276 -0.21 11.25 -9.04
N ASP A 277 -0.10 10.17 -8.26
CA ASP A 277 1.01 9.91 -7.34
C ASP A 277 1.48 8.46 -7.44
N ILE A 278 2.75 8.30 -7.79
CA ILE A 278 3.46 7.02 -7.69
C ILE A 278 4.64 7.25 -6.75
N SER A 279 4.54 6.70 -5.55
CA SER A 279 5.57 6.82 -4.52
C SER A 279 6.18 5.47 -4.22
N LEU A 280 7.41 5.26 -4.69
CA LEU A 280 8.15 4.01 -4.57
C LEU A 280 9.42 4.27 -3.78
N GLN A 281 9.55 3.67 -2.60
CA GLN A 281 10.71 3.87 -1.74
C GLN A 281 11.45 2.56 -1.54
N GLU A 282 12.74 2.57 -1.85
CA GLU A 282 13.65 1.43 -1.69
C GLU A 282 13.19 0.22 -2.54
N THR A 283 12.70 0.47 -3.75
CA THR A 283 12.19 -0.57 -4.66
C THR A 283 13.20 -0.98 -5.71
N GLY A 284 13.09 -2.20 -6.24
CA GLY A 284 13.81 -2.68 -7.42
C GLY A 284 12.83 -3.25 -8.44
N HIS A 285 13.11 -3.06 -9.73
CA HIS A 285 12.20 -3.44 -10.81
C HIS A 285 12.93 -4.20 -11.91
N LEU A 286 12.23 -5.16 -12.52
CA LEU A 286 12.63 -5.67 -13.84
C LEU A 286 11.97 -4.80 -14.90
N ILE A 287 10.64 -4.63 -14.78
CA ILE A 287 9.84 -3.75 -15.63
C ILE A 287 9.26 -2.61 -14.80
N PHE A 288 9.48 -1.39 -15.26
CA PHE A 288 8.76 -0.20 -14.82
C PHE A 288 7.98 0.37 -16.00
N LYS A 289 6.68 0.07 -16.07
CA LYS A 289 5.78 0.58 -17.08
C LYS A 289 4.74 1.49 -16.43
N VAL A 290 4.81 2.77 -16.77
CA VAL A 290 3.82 3.80 -16.42
C VAL A 290 3.44 4.47 -17.73
N HIS A 291 2.37 3.95 -18.33
CA HIS A 291 2.02 4.22 -19.72
C HIS A 291 0.64 4.84 -19.81
N ASN A 292 0.51 5.95 -20.54
CA ASN A 292 -0.73 6.70 -20.70
C ASN A 292 -1.34 7.08 -19.33
N VAL A 293 -0.57 7.86 -18.57
CA VAL A 293 -0.93 8.33 -17.21
C VAL A 293 -0.90 9.87 -17.21
N PRO A 294 -1.90 10.53 -17.81
CA PRO A 294 -1.86 11.96 -18.12
C PRO A 294 -1.99 12.90 -16.91
N LYS A 295 -2.24 12.38 -15.70
CA LYS A 295 -2.34 13.19 -14.47
C LYS A 295 -1.17 13.01 -13.52
N LEU A 296 -0.17 12.23 -13.91
CA LEU A 296 0.98 11.95 -13.06
C LEU A 296 1.73 13.23 -12.71
N SER A 297 2.00 13.43 -11.42
CA SER A 297 2.69 14.63 -10.93
C SER A 297 4.00 14.27 -10.24
N ALA A 298 5.09 14.86 -10.70
CA ALA A 298 6.39 14.77 -10.02
C ALA A 298 6.42 15.50 -8.66
N LYS A 299 5.48 16.42 -8.40
CA LYS A 299 5.38 17.10 -7.09
C LYS A 299 4.77 16.21 -6.00
N LYS A 300 3.99 15.21 -6.41
CA LYS A 300 3.36 14.24 -5.51
C LYS A 300 4.20 12.97 -5.40
N SER A 301 4.68 12.49 -6.54
CA SER A 301 5.46 11.25 -6.67
C SER A 301 6.82 11.34 -5.97
N THR A 302 7.18 10.32 -5.21
CA THR A 302 8.52 10.16 -4.62
C THR A 302 9.13 8.83 -5.06
N LEU A 303 10.19 8.88 -5.87
CA LEU A 303 10.83 7.68 -6.42
C LEU A 303 12.27 7.54 -5.92
N ILE A 304 12.50 6.50 -5.10
CA ILE A 304 13.82 6.04 -4.65
C ILE A 304 13.99 4.62 -5.17
N ILE A 305 14.40 4.51 -6.44
CA ILE A 305 14.47 3.26 -7.19
C ILE A 305 15.91 2.75 -7.24
N SER A 306 16.14 1.54 -6.71
CA SER A 306 17.44 0.87 -6.70
C SER A 306 17.88 0.32 -8.07
N GLY A 307 16.94 0.14 -9.00
CA GLY A 307 17.19 -0.23 -10.39
C GLY A 307 15.93 -0.63 -11.15
N ALA A 308 15.97 -0.42 -12.48
CA ALA A 308 15.00 -0.96 -13.44
C ALA A 308 15.76 -1.36 -14.71
N GLU A 309 15.36 -2.45 -15.37
CA GLU A 309 15.98 -2.89 -16.63
C GLU A 309 15.21 -2.37 -17.85
N THR A 310 13.88 -2.36 -17.74
CA THR A 310 12.97 -1.80 -18.74
C THR A 310 12.15 -0.67 -18.13
N VAL A 311 12.15 0.48 -18.80
CA VAL A 311 11.42 1.67 -18.39
C VAL A 311 10.53 2.13 -19.55
N ASP A 312 9.23 2.20 -19.32
CA ASP A 312 8.25 2.78 -20.26
C ASP A 312 7.51 3.92 -19.58
N LEU A 313 7.70 5.12 -20.11
CA LEU A 313 7.12 6.38 -19.64
C LEU A 313 6.30 7.05 -20.76
N ALA A 314 5.85 6.29 -21.75
CA ALA A 314 5.07 6.84 -22.85
C ALA A 314 3.72 7.41 -22.37
N GLY A 315 3.39 8.63 -22.77
CA GLY A 315 2.09 9.25 -22.46
C GLY A 315 1.95 9.74 -21.01
N ILE A 316 3.04 10.08 -20.34
CA ILE A 316 3.03 10.86 -19.09
C ILE A 316 3.27 12.35 -19.40
N PRO A 317 2.86 13.28 -18.51
CA PRO A 317 3.07 14.72 -18.72
C PRO A 317 4.56 15.11 -18.77
N ALA A 318 4.93 16.06 -19.62
CA ALA A 318 6.31 16.55 -19.74
C ALA A 318 6.88 17.06 -18.40
N GLU A 319 6.08 17.71 -17.55
CA GLU A 319 6.53 18.20 -16.25
C GLU A 319 6.86 17.07 -15.27
N ALA A 320 6.28 15.88 -15.46
CA ALA A 320 6.57 14.70 -14.65
C ALA A 320 7.71 13.86 -15.23
N PHE A 321 7.89 13.90 -16.55
CA PHE A 321 8.82 13.05 -17.28
C PHE A 321 10.27 13.15 -16.80
N ALA A 322 10.87 14.34 -16.86
CA ALA A 322 12.29 14.50 -16.54
C ALA A 322 12.62 14.17 -15.07
N PRO A 323 11.83 14.62 -14.07
CA PRO A 323 12.04 14.22 -12.68
C PRO A 323 11.98 12.69 -12.49
N ILE A 324 10.96 12.03 -13.06
CA ILE A 324 10.79 10.58 -12.92
C ILE A 324 11.94 9.82 -13.60
N LEU A 325 12.30 10.19 -14.83
CA LEU A 325 13.42 9.57 -15.54
C LEU A 325 14.73 9.71 -14.76
N SER A 326 14.94 10.84 -14.08
CA SER A 326 16.15 11.10 -13.29
C SER A 326 16.27 10.25 -12.03
N SER A 327 15.17 9.67 -11.54
CA SER A 327 15.14 8.78 -10.38
C SER A 327 15.70 7.38 -10.67
N PHE A 328 15.91 7.03 -11.94
CA PHE A 328 16.48 5.73 -12.31
C PHE A 328 18.00 5.74 -12.32
N SER A 329 18.58 4.62 -11.90
CA SER A 329 20.00 4.33 -12.17
C SER A 329 20.16 3.95 -13.65
N GLY A 330 20.52 4.92 -14.50
CA GLY A 330 20.66 4.71 -15.95
C GLY A 330 21.67 3.61 -16.33
N ALA A 331 22.63 3.29 -15.45
CA ALA A 331 23.55 2.16 -15.64
C ALA A 331 22.86 0.77 -15.61
N LYS A 332 21.59 0.68 -15.20
CA LYS A 332 20.81 -0.56 -15.20
C LYS A 332 19.73 -0.62 -16.28
N VAL A 333 19.34 0.53 -16.83
CA VAL A 333 18.25 0.61 -17.82
C VAL A 333 18.78 0.20 -19.18
N ALA A 334 18.30 -0.94 -19.69
CA ALA A 334 18.63 -1.48 -21.00
C ALA A 334 17.59 -1.08 -22.06
N ASN A 335 16.33 -0.90 -21.66
CA ASN A 335 15.24 -0.53 -22.56
C ASN A 335 14.51 0.72 -22.04
N LEU A 336 14.39 1.75 -22.88
CA LEU A 336 13.65 2.97 -22.56
C LEU A 336 12.61 3.27 -23.64
N SER A 337 11.37 3.51 -23.25
CA SER A 337 10.28 3.96 -24.11
C SER A 337 9.74 5.30 -23.66
N VAL A 338 9.63 6.23 -24.60
CA VAL A 338 9.18 7.60 -24.39
C VAL A 338 8.25 8.00 -25.52
N ALA A 339 7.14 8.65 -25.17
CA ALA A 339 6.21 9.26 -26.11
C ALA A 339 5.53 10.48 -25.49
N GLY A 340 5.23 11.49 -26.33
CA GLY A 340 4.57 12.73 -25.91
C GLY A 340 5.05 13.91 -26.75
N LYS A 341 4.13 14.62 -27.42
CA LYS A 341 4.48 15.72 -28.33
C LYS A 341 5.16 16.90 -27.64
N ASP A 342 4.91 17.05 -26.35
CA ASP A 342 5.49 18.00 -25.41
C ASP A 342 6.90 17.58 -24.92
N ILE A 343 7.34 16.36 -25.23
CA ILE A 343 8.72 15.91 -24.98
C ILE A 343 9.59 16.37 -26.15
N GLU A 344 10.31 17.48 -25.95
CA GLU A 344 11.19 18.08 -26.96
C GLU A 344 12.68 17.78 -26.74
N SER A 345 13.05 17.28 -25.55
CA SER A 345 14.43 16.94 -25.20
C SER A 345 14.53 15.70 -24.34
N LEU A 346 15.69 15.05 -24.34
CA LEU A 346 15.97 13.85 -23.57
C LEU A 346 17.44 13.80 -23.14
N ASN A 347 17.69 13.67 -21.84
CA ASN A 347 19.04 13.52 -21.31
C ASN A 347 19.35 12.04 -21.03
N LEU A 348 20.27 11.48 -21.81
CA LEU A 348 20.69 10.07 -21.71
C LEU A 348 22.09 9.88 -21.12
N THR A 349 22.75 10.93 -20.61
CA THR A 349 24.16 10.87 -20.19
C THR A 349 24.44 9.79 -19.13
N LYS A 350 23.46 9.46 -18.27
CA LYS A 350 23.60 8.42 -17.23
C LYS A 350 23.17 7.02 -17.71
N PHE A 351 22.58 6.88 -18.90
CA PHE A 351 21.99 5.64 -19.42
C PHE A 351 23.01 4.81 -20.20
N THR A 352 24.11 4.45 -19.54
CA THR A 352 25.28 3.81 -20.18
C THR A 352 25.04 2.38 -20.64
N SER A 353 23.99 1.72 -20.14
CA SER A 353 23.64 0.33 -20.47
C SER A 353 22.50 0.21 -21.48
N LEU A 354 22.05 1.35 -22.03
CA LEU A 354 20.91 1.38 -22.95
C LEU A 354 21.22 0.61 -24.24
N LYS A 355 20.31 -0.29 -24.62
CA LYS A 355 20.37 -1.11 -25.84
C LYS A 355 19.17 -0.89 -26.74
N LYS A 356 18.04 -0.44 -26.18
CA LYS A 356 16.82 -0.14 -26.93
C LYS A 356 16.26 1.18 -26.47
N LEU A 357 16.03 2.08 -27.43
CA LEU A 357 15.38 3.35 -27.19
C LEU A 357 14.18 3.47 -28.14
N THR A 358 13.00 3.76 -27.61
CA THR A 358 11.79 4.03 -28.40
C THR A 358 11.39 5.48 -28.19
N LEU A 359 11.36 6.27 -29.27
CA LEU A 359 10.99 7.69 -29.27
C LEU A 359 9.85 7.91 -30.26
N LYS A 360 8.64 7.46 -29.93
CA LYS A 360 7.47 7.64 -30.80
C LYS A 360 6.63 8.83 -30.35
N ALA A 361 6.01 9.53 -31.29
CA ALA A 361 5.14 10.67 -31.10
C ALA A 361 5.74 11.76 -30.19
N THR A 362 7.07 11.98 -30.28
CA THR A 362 7.76 13.03 -29.51
C THR A 362 7.87 14.34 -30.30
N GLY A 363 8.00 15.46 -29.58
CA GLY A 363 8.29 16.79 -30.16
C GLY A 363 9.76 17.00 -30.53
N ILE A 364 10.62 16.01 -30.30
CA ILE A 364 12.05 16.06 -30.62
C ILE A 364 12.24 16.24 -32.13
N ASN A 365 12.75 17.42 -32.51
CA ASN A 365 13.12 17.76 -33.88
C ASN A 365 14.40 17.01 -34.35
N GLU A 366 14.73 17.11 -35.63
CA GLU A 366 15.86 16.37 -36.22
C GLU A 366 17.20 16.68 -35.57
N ASP A 367 17.50 17.95 -35.30
CA ASP A 367 18.77 18.36 -34.69
C ASP A 367 18.91 17.82 -33.26
N ALA A 368 17.85 17.96 -32.45
CA ALA A 368 17.79 17.39 -31.11
C ALA A 368 17.92 15.86 -31.14
N LEU A 369 17.29 15.19 -32.11
CA LEU A 369 17.39 13.74 -32.30
C LEU A 369 18.83 13.32 -32.61
N VAL A 370 19.53 14.03 -33.49
CA VAL A 370 20.95 13.78 -33.79
C VAL A 370 21.82 14.00 -32.55
N SER A 371 21.56 15.04 -31.76
CA SER A 371 22.24 15.25 -30.47
C SER A 371 22.01 14.10 -29.48
N ILE A 372 20.77 13.59 -29.39
CA ILE A 372 20.43 12.43 -28.55
C ILE A 372 21.18 11.19 -29.04
N VAL A 373 21.19 10.92 -30.35
CA VAL A 373 21.94 9.81 -30.95
C VAL A 373 23.42 9.91 -30.62
N ASN A 374 24.01 11.11 -30.73
CA ASN A 374 25.41 11.34 -30.39
C ASN A 374 25.73 11.12 -28.89
N ALA A 375 24.72 11.19 -28.02
CA ALA A 375 24.84 10.89 -26.60
C ALA A 375 24.60 9.41 -26.25
N LEU A 376 24.17 8.57 -27.20
CA LEU A 376 23.96 7.14 -26.96
C LEU A 376 25.29 6.42 -26.65
N PRO A 377 25.25 5.40 -25.77
CA PRO A 377 26.42 4.58 -25.46
C PRO A 377 26.76 3.65 -26.64
N SER A 378 28.03 3.25 -26.79
CA SER A 378 28.46 2.33 -27.86
C SER A 378 28.13 0.86 -27.54
N THR A 379 26.85 0.50 -27.54
CA THR A 379 26.32 -0.81 -27.10
C THR A 379 25.76 -1.68 -28.22
N ASN A 380 25.89 -1.25 -29.48
CA ASN A 380 25.21 -1.85 -30.63
C ASN A 380 23.68 -1.93 -30.47
N GLY A 381 23.08 -0.82 -30.04
CA GLY A 381 21.65 -0.74 -29.73
C GLY A 381 20.73 -0.50 -30.93
N VAL A 382 19.43 -0.44 -30.65
CA VAL A 382 18.35 -0.17 -31.61
C VAL A 382 17.56 1.06 -31.18
N LEU A 383 17.41 2.02 -32.08
CA LEU A 383 16.50 3.16 -31.95
C LEU A 383 15.22 2.88 -32.75
N ILE A 384 14.06 2.99 -32.09
CA ILE A 384 12.74 2.85 -32.69
C ILE A 384 12.09 4.22 -32.79
N LEU A 385 11.71 4.60 -34.01
CA LEU A 385 11.09 5.88 -34.35
C LEU A 385 10.16 5.72 -35.56
N GLU A 386 9.34 6.74 -35.84
CA GLU A 386 8.53 6.80 -37.05
C GLU A 386 9.41 6.89 -38.30
N ALA A 387 9.00 6.24 -39.39
CA ALA A 387 9.75 6.21 -40.65
C ALA A 387 10.09 7.62 -41.19
N SER A 388 9.19 8.58 -41.04
CA SER A 388 9.39 9.97 -41.47
C SER A 388 10.51 10.71 -40.73
N ARG A 389 10.91 10.23 -39.55
CA ARG A 389 11.99 10.81 -38.73
C ARG A 389 13.32 10.06 -38.91
N ALA A 390 13.33 8.96 -39.66
CA ALA A 390 14.51 8.17 -39.95
C ALA A 390 15.28 8.73 -41.16
N THR A 391 15.63 10.02 -41.07
CA THR A 391 16.31 10.76 -42.14
C THR A 391 17.73 10.26 -42.37
N ALA A 392 18.33 10.65 -43.50
CA ALA A 392 19.72 10.32 -43.81
C ALA A 392 20.69 10.82 -42.72
N LYS A 393 20.45 12.01 -42.17
CA LYS A 393 21.25 12.60 -41.10
C LYS A 393 21.20 11.77 -39.81
N VAL A 394 20.00 11.33 -39.42
CA VAL A 394 19.79 10.48 -38.24
C VAL A 394 20.42 9.10 -38.45
N LYS A 395 20.22 8.48 -39.62
CA LYS A 395 20.80 7.18 -39.98
C LYS A 395 22.34 7.22 -39.95
N ALA A 396 22.96 8.26 -40.50
CA ALA A 396 24.42 8.44 -40.46
C ALA A 396 24.95 8.60 -39.02
N ALA A 397 24.27 9.38 -38.18
CA ALA A 397 24.65 9.54 -36.78
C ALA A 397 24.57 8.21 -36.01
N LEU A 398 23.52 7.41 -36.22
CA LEU A 398 23.37 6.10 -35.58
C LEU A 398 24.46 5.14 -36.00
N GLN A 399 24.78 5.07 -37.29
CA GLN A 399 25.86 4.23 -37.81
C GLN A 399 27.21 4.57 -37.16
N SER A 400 27.51 5.87 -36.96
CA SER A 400 28.74 6.31 -36.28
C SER A 400 28.84 5.84 -34.82
N LYS A 401 27.71 5.51 -34.19
CA LYS A 401 27.61 4.99 -32.82
C LYS A 401 27.48 3.47 -32.75
N GLY A 402 27.40 2.79 -33.89
CA GLY A 402 27.09 1.36 -33.96
C GLY A 402 25.63 1.02 -33.69
N TRP A 403 24.73 2.02 -33.68
CA TRP A 403 23.30 1.80 -33.49
C TRP A 403 22.58 1.59 -34.82
N THR A 404 21.44 0.89 -34.75
CA THR A 404 20.55 0.66 -35.90
C THR A 404 19.18 1.30 -35.67
N THR A 405 18.44 1.55 -36.74
CA THR A 405 17.03 1.95 -36.67
C THR A 405 16.12 0.76 -36.91
N ALA A 406 15.03 0.64 -36.17
CA ALA A 406 13.88 -0.15 -36.58
C ALA A 406 12.69 0.80 -36.82
N GLU A 407 12.18 0.79 -38.05
CA GLU A 407 11.03 1.58 -38.48
C GLU A 407 9.76 0.80 -38.13
N ASN A 408 8.75 1.48 -37.57
CA ASN A 408 7.51 0.82 -37.16
C ASN A 408 6.33 1.79 -37.19
#